data_AF-A0A4Q7M1D6-F1
#
_entry.id   AF-A0A4Q7M1D6-F1
#
_cell.length_a   1.000
_cell.length_b   1.000
_cell.length_c   1.000
_cell.angle_alpha   90.00
_cell.angle_beta   90.00
_cell.angle_gamma   90.00
#
_symmetry.space_group_name_H-M   'P 1'
#
loop_
_entity.id
_entity.type
_entity.pdbx_description
1 polymer ?
#
loop_
_entity_poly.entity_id
_entity_poly.type
_entity_poly.pdbx_seq_one_letter_code
_entity_poly.pdbx_strand_id
1 'polypeptide(L)'
;MRGRLTADTAAMTEMGSRLVSHGYAMSTSVRDDVTGCGSQGVERAVLEFAMSVAVELAAVQAQVVAAGEVANTAAADLEAADAALARAAR
;
A
#
# COMPACT_ATOMS: atom_id res chain seq x y z
N MET A 1 32.33 6.12 20.13
CA MET A 1 31.69 5.69 18.87
C MET A 1 30.27 6.23 18.86
N ARG A 2 29.95 7.18 17.97
CA ARG A 2 28.62 7.81 17.90
C ARG A 2 27.70 6.88 17.10
N GLY A 3 26.73 6.26 17.77
CA GLY A 3 25.72 5.42 17.14
C GLY A 3 24.82 6.28 16.26
N ARG A 4 24.95 6.16 14.95
CA ARG A 4 23.94 6.59 13.98
C ARG A 4 23.27 5.31 13.50
N LEU A 5 21.94 5.22 13.57
CA LEU A 5 21.24 4.10 12.95
C LEU A 5 21.57 4.16 11.44
N THR A 6 22.16 3.10 10.89
CA THR A 6 22.67 3.07 9.50
C THR A 6 21.56 2.86 8.46
N ALA A 7 20.37 3.36 8.75
CA ALA A 7 19.21 3.23 7.87
C ALA A 7 19.04 4.49 7.02
N ASP A 8 18.70 4.30 5.75
CA ASP A 8 18.40 5.37 4.82
C ASP A 8 16.92 5.74 4.95
N THR A 9 16.60 6.65 5.88
CA THR A 9 15.23 7.09 6.16
C THR A 9 14.60 7.82 4.97
N ALA A 10 15.40 8.44 4.11
CA ALA A 10 14.94 9.06 2.87
C ALA A 10 14.45 8.00 1.87
N ALA A 11 15.25 6.94 1.64
CA ALA A 11 14.85 5.83 0.78
C ALA A 11 13.61 5.09 1.33
N MET A 12 13.51 4.92 2.65
CA MET A 12 12.34 4.33 3.30
C MET A 12 11.08 5.17 3.08
N THR A 13 11.18 6.49 3.25
CA THR A 13 10.06 7.42 3.03
C THR A 13 9.63 7.47 1.57
N GLU A 14 10.59 7.47 0.64
CA GLU A 14 10.29 7.42 -0.80
C GLU A 14 9.53 6.13 -1.13
N MET A 15 10.04 4.97 -0.69
CA MET A 15 9.41 3.68 -0.95
C MET A 15 8.03 3.61 -0.30
N GLY A 16 7.89 4.03 0.96
CA GLY A 16 6.62 4.03 1.68
C GLY A 16 5.57 4.88 0.98
N SER A 17 5.93 6.09 0.57
CA SER A 17 5.06 6.98 -0.20
C SER A 17 4.67 6.40 -1.56
N ARG A 18 5.59 5.72 -2.24
CA ARG A 18 5.31 5.03 -3.52
C ARG A 18 4.32 3.88 -3.34
N LEU A 19 4.44 3.10 -2.27
CA LEU A 19 3.52 2.02 -1.95
C LEU A 19 2.12 2.56 -1.65
N VAL A 20 2.01 3.59 -0.79
CA VAL A 20 0.73 4.25 -0.50
C VAL A 20 0.07 4.77 -1.78
N SER A 21 0.84 5.48 -2.62
CA SER A 21 0.32 6.00 -3.89
C SER A 21 -0.10 4.89 -4.85
N HIS A 22 0.66 3.80 -4.96
CA HIS A 22 0.30 2.66 -5.81
C HIS A 22 -0.96 1.96 -5.30
N GLY A 23 -1.05 1.76 -3.99
CA GLY A 23 -2.22 1.20 -3.34
C GLY A 23 -3.47 1.99 -3.73
N TYR A 24 -3.49 3.32 -3.56
CA TYR A 24 -4.64 4.12 -3.96
C TYR A 24 -4.91 4.17 -5.46
N ALA A 25 -3.91 3.98 -6.31
CA ALA A 25 -4.07 3.93 -7.76
C ALA A 25 -4.63 2.58 -8.27
N MET A 26 -4.60 1.52 -7.46
CA MET A 26 -5.18 0.22 -7.85
C MET A 26 -6.69 0.33 -7.94
N SER A 27 -7.23 0.06 -9.14
CA SER A 27 -8.67 -0.04 -9.35
C SER A 27 -9.18 -1.41 -8.90
N THR A 28 -10.22 -1.39 -8.08
CA THR A 28 -10.94 -2.57 -7.59
C THR A 28 -12.41 -2.54 -8.02
N SER A 29 -12.77 -1.61 -8.92
CA SER A 29 -14.14 -1.49 -9.41
C SER A 29 -14.46 -2.56 -10.46
N VAL A 30 -15.59 -3.22 -10.31
CA VAL A 30 -16.15 -4.10 -11.34
C VAL A 30 -17.15 -3.32 -12.15
N ARG A 31 -17.06 -3.42 -13.48
CA ARG A 31 -18.10 -2.90 -14.37
C ARG A 31 -19.32 -3.82 -14.34
N ASP A 32 -20.49 -3.24 -14.20
CA ASP A 32 -21.79 -3.94 -14.18
C ASP A 32 -22.41 -4.08 -15.58
N ASP A 33 -21.80 -3.50 -16.60
CA ASP A 33 -22.33 -3.45 -17.98
C ASP A 33 -21.92 -4.64 -18.86
N VAL A 34 -21.49 -5.76 -18.25
CA VAL A 34 -21.14 -7.00 -18.96
C VAL A 34 -22.41 -7.60 -19.56
N THR A 35 -22.68 -7.25 -20.82
CA THR A 35 -23.84 -7.69 -21.59
C THR A 35 -23.42 -8.06 -23.01
N GLY A 36 -24.21 -8.88 -23.68
CA GLY A 36 -24.09 -9.12 -25.12
C GLY A 36 -23.65 -10.52 -25.52
N CYS A 37 -23.57 -11.47 -24.57
CA CYS A 37 -23.31 -12.88 -24.94
C CYS A 37 -24.60 -13.68 -25.18
N GLY A 38 -25.78 -13.07 -24.96
CA GLY A 38 -27.09 -13.68 -25.18
C GLY A 38 -27.51 -14.71 -24.12
N SER A 39 -26.70 -14.91 -23.07
CA SER A 39 -26.98 -15.80 -21.95
C SER A 39 -26.80 -15.07 -20.63
N GLN A 40 -27.92 -14.77 -19.97
CA GLN A 40 -27.92 -14.13 -18.65
C GLN A 40 -27.13 -14.93 -17.61
N GLY A 41 -27.10 -16.26 -17.72
CA GLY A 41 -26.35 -17.11 -16.79
C GLY A 41 -24.84 -16.93 -16.92
N VAL A 42 -24.34 -16.76 -18.16
CA VAL A 42 -22.92 -16.52 -18.41
C VAL A 42 -22.52 -15.11 -17.98
N GLU A 43 -23.32 -14.10 -18.32
CA GLU A 43 -23.10 -12.71 -17.90
C GLU A 43 -23.03 -12.60 -16.37
N ARG A 44 -23.95 -13.27 -15.67
CA ARG A 44 -23.95 -13.32 -14.20
C ARG A 44 -22.72 -14.03 -13.63
N ALA A 45 -22.30 -15.16 -14.19
CA ALA A 45 -21.12 -15.89 -13.72
C ALA A 45 -19.83 -15.05 -13.88
N VAL A 46 -19.72 -14.28 -14.97
CA VAL A 46 -18.60 -13.36 -15.20
C VAL A 46 -18.60 -12.23 -14.17
N LEU A 47 -19.76 -11.64 -13.88
CA LEU A 47 -19.88 -10.60 -12.86
C LEU A 47 -19.53 -11.13 -11.46
N GLU A 48 -20.04 -12.30 -11.07
CA GLU A 48 -19.74 -12.93 -9.78
C GLU A 48 -18.24 -13.24 -9.64
N PHE A 49 -17.60 -13.73 -10.70
CA PHE A 49 -16.14 -13.93 -10.73
C PHE A 49 -15.38 -12.60 -10.59
N ALA A 50 -15.75 -11.59 -11.38
CA ALA A 50 -15.10 -10.28 -11.33
C ALA A 50 -15.26 -9.61 -9.96
N MET A 51 -16.42 -9.75 -9.32
CA MET A 51 -16.66 -9.28 -7.95
C MET A 51 -15.78 -9.98 -6.94
N SER A 52 -15.63 -11.31 -7.04
CA SER A 52 -14.73 -12.08 -6.18
C SER A 52 -13.28 -11.59 -6.30
N VAL A 53 -12.79 -11.43 -7.54
CA VAL A 53 -11.43 -10.92 -7.81
C VAL A 53 -11.26 -9.50 -7.29
N ALA A 54 -12.26 -8.63 -7.44
CA ALA A 54 -12.22 -7.25 -6.94
C ALA A 54 -12.10 -7.17 -5.41
N VAL A 55 -12.79 -8.04 -4.68
CA VAL A 55 -12.68 -8.11 -3.22
C VAL A 55 -11.26 -8.48 -2.79
N GLU A 56 -10.67 -9.49 -3.42
CA GLU A 56 -9.29 -9.90 -3.14
C GLU A 56 -8.29 -8.79 -3.49
N LEU A 57 -8.47 -8.11 -4.64
CA LEU A 57 -7.65 -6.97 -5.02
C LEU A 57 -7.77 -5.81 -4.04
N ALA A 58 -8.95 -5.55 -3.47
CA ALA A 58 -9.15 -4.54 -2.43
C ALA A 58 -8.42 -4.89 -1.13
N ALA A 59 -8.38 -6.16 -0.75
CA ALA A 59 -7.59 -6.61 0.39
C ALA A 59 -6.09 -6.41 0.15
N VAL A 60 -5.58 -6.75 -1.03
CA VAL A 60 -4.18 -6.52 -1.41
C VAL A 60 -3.85 -5.02 -1.43
N GLN A 61 -4.72 -4.20 -2.00
CA GLN A 61 -4.61 -2.75 -1.99
C GLN A 61 -4.43 -2.21 -0.56
N ALA A 62 -5.29 -2.65 0.37
CA ALA A 62 -5.19 -2.23 1.77
C ALA A 62 -3.86 -2.64 2.42
N GLN A 63 -3.37 -3.85 2.13
CA GLN A 63 -2.08 -4.32 2.64
C GLN A 63 -0.90 -3.52 2.08
N VAL A 64 -0.94 -3.14 0.80
CA VAL A 64 0.10 -2.32 0.17
C VAL A 64 0.14 -0.92 0.77
N VAL A 65 -1.03 -0.30 1.00
CA VAL A 65 -1.12 1.00 1.68
C VAL A 65 -0.56 0.90 3.10
N ALA A 66 -1.00 -0.10 3.88
CA ALA A 66 -0.54 -0.30 5.24
C ALA A 66 0.98 -0.52 5.31
N ALA A 67 1.56 -1.31 4.40
CA ALA A 67 3.01 -1.50 4.32
C ALA A 67 3.75 -0.19 4.05
N GLY A 68 3.21 0.68 3.19
CA GLY A 68 3.77 2.01 2.93
C GLY A 68 3.70 2.93 4.15
N GLU A 69 2.59 2.93 4.87
CA GLU A 69 2.42 3.69 6.12
C GLU A 69 3.39 3.23 7.22
N VAL A 70 3.60 1.92 7.34
CA VAL A 70 4.58 1.35 8.27
C VAL A 70 5.99 1.80 7.92
N ALA A 71 6.38 1.79 6.64
CA ALA A 71 7.69 2.24 6.19
C ALA A 71 7.91 3.74 6.52
N ASN A 72 6.91 4.58 6.29
CA ASN A 72 6.96 6.01 6.60
C ASN A 72 7.07 6.26 8.12
N THR A 73 6.28 5.54 8.92
CA THR A 73 6.31 5.65 10.38
C THR A 73 7.67 5.22 10.94
N ALA A 74 8.20 4.08 10.48
CA ALA A 74 9.51 3.61 10.88
C ALA A 74 10.61 4.62 10.52
N ALA A 75 10.58 5.21 9.32
CA ALA A 75 11.53 6.24 8.93
C ALA A 75 11.48 7.45 9.89
N ALA A 76 10.29 7.94 10.23
CA ALA A 76 10.11 9.05 11.16
C ALA A 76 10.60 8.72 12.59
N ASP A 77 10.32 7.51 13.08
CA ASP A 77 10.78 7.06 14.40
C ASP A 77 12.30 6.97 14.48
N LEU A 78 12.95 6.52 13.39
CA LEU A 78 14.41 6.50 13.31
C LEU A 78 15.02 7.91 13.31
N GLU A 79 14.44 8.86 12.57
CA GLU A 79 14.90 10.25 12.57
C GLU A 79 14.74 10.90 13.95
N ALA A 80 13.63 10.62 14.64
CA ALA A 80 13.40 11.09 16.00
C ALA A 80 14.44 10.50 16.98
N ALA A 81 14.75 9.22 16.86
CA ALA A 81 15.76 8.54 17.69
C ALA A 81 17.17 9.10 17.44
N ASP A 82 17.58 9.29 16.19
CA ASP A 82 18.87 9.87 15.83
C ASP A 82 19.00 11.31 16.37
N ALA A 83 17.93 12.11 16.28
CA ALA A 83 17.90 13.47 16.84
C ALA A 83 18.01 13.48 18.38
N ALA A 84 17.41 12.50 19.05
CA ALA A 84 17.52 12.35 20.51
C ALA A 84 18.94 11.95 20.93
N LEU A 85 19.56 11.01 20.22
CA LEU A 85 20.95 10.60 20.43
C LEU A 85 21.93 11.77 20.22
N ALA A 86 21.72 12.56 19.17
CA ALA A 86 22.54 13.74 18.91
C ALA A 86 22.41 14.82 20.00
N ARG A 87 21.23 14.96 20.61
CA ARG A 87 21.00 15.86 21.76
C ARG A 87 21.67 15.35 23.04
N ALA A 88 21.62 14.05 23.31
CA ALA A 88 22.22 13.45 24.50
C ALA A 88 23.76 13.40 24.46
N ALA A 89 24.36 13.51 23.28
CA ALA A 89 25.81 13.52 23.08
C ALA A 89 26.45 14.92 23.14
N ARG A 90 25.66 15.95 23.48
CA ARG A 90 26.11 17.33 23.75
C ARG A 90 26.15 17.56 25.25
#